data_AF-A0AAD3CRU5-F1
#
_entry.id   AF-A0AAD3CRU5-F1
#
_cell.length_a   1.000
_cell.length_b   1.000
_cell.length_c   1.000
_cell.angle_alpha   90.00
_cell.angle_beta   90.00
_cell.angle_gamma   90.00
#
_symmetry.space_group_name_H-M   'P 1'
#
loop_
_entity.id
_entity.type
_entity.pdbx_description
1 polymer ?
#
loop_
_entity_poly.entity_id
_entity_poly.type
_entity_poly.pdbx_seq_one_letter_code
_entity_poly.pdbx_strand_id
1 'polypeptide(L)'
;MKLIKTLEVILVLVTSLINIAMAGNETIMKVVDEWLKTKNLNEYGDEQGMMYMGGTPLFNEMTGESKDRLEYLIEKFPNKPWEQMTGKK
;
A
#
# COMPACT_ATOMS: atom_id res chain seq x y z
N MET A 1 40.54 22.15 6.02
CA MET A 1 40.35 21.10 5.00
C MET A 1 39.81 19.77 5.55
N LYS A 2 40.25 19.25 6.71
CA LYS A 2 39.69 18.01 7.31
C LYS A 2 38.19 18.12 7.67
N LEU A 3 37.78 19.22 8.32
CA LEU A 3 36.37 19.45 8.74
C LEU A 3 35.37 19.44 7.57
N ILE A 4 35.73 20.03 6.43
CA ILE A 4 34.87 20.08 5.23
C ILE A 4 34.68 18.68 4.65
N LYS A 5 35.75 17.88 4.57
CA LYS A 5 35.66 16.48 4.12
C LYS A 5 34.82 15.62 5.07
N THR A 6 34.89 15.87 6.38
CA THR A 6 34.03 15.18 7.36
C THR A 6 32.55 15.49 7.16
N LEU A 7 32.19 16.75 6.84
CA LEU A 7 30.82 17.17 6.57
C LEU A 7 30.25 16.54 5.29
N GLU A 8 31.04 16.47 4.21
CA GLU A 8 30.62 15.83 2.96
C GLU A 8 30.35 14.33 3.15
N VAL A 9 31.22 13.64 3.89
CA VAL A 9 31.02 12.22 4.22
C VAL A 9 29.75 12.01 5.05
N ILE A 10 29.51 12.85 6.06
CA ILE A 10 28.29 12.78 6.87
C ILE A 10 27.05 13.02 5.99
N LEU A 11 27.06 13.99 5.10
CA LEU A 11 25.94 14.29 4.20
C LEU A 11 25.63 13.10 3.26
N VAL A 12 26.65 12.46 2.72
CA VAL A 12 26.49 11.26 1.87
C VAL A 12 25.95 10.07 2.68
N LEU A 13 26.39 9.88 3.91
CA LEU A 13 25.87 8.81 4.77
C LEU A 13 24.42 9.06 5.18
N VAL A 14 24.07 10.30 5.52
CA VAL A 14 22.69 10.68 5.88
C VAL A 14 21.74 10.47 4.71
N THR A 15 22.12 10.89 3.50
CA THR A 15 21.28 10.70 2.30
C THR A 15 21.10 9.22 1.97
N SER A 16 22.15 8.40 2.11
CA SER A 16 22.07 6.95 1.96
C SER A 16 21.09 6.30 2.95
N LEU A 17 21.14 6.70 4.23
CA LEU A 17 20.23 6.20 5.27
C LEU A 17 18.76 6.54 4.99
N ILE A 18 18.48 7.77 4.53
CA ILE A 18 17.11 8.20 4.18
C ILE A 18 16.55 7.35 3.03
N ASN A 19 17.35 7.09 1.99
CA ASN A 19 16.93 6.27 0.85
C ASN A 19 16.58 4.83 1.28
N ILE A 20 17.36 4.23 2.20
CA ILE A 20 17.09 2.89 2.73
C ILE A 20 15.80 2.85 3.55
N ALA A 21 15.55 3.88 4.38
CA ALA A 21 14.34 3.96 5.19
C ALA A 21 13.07 4.10 4.34
N MET A 22 13.12 4.87 3.25
CA MET A 22 11.99 5.04 2.33
C MET A 22 11.70 3.77 1.51
N ALA A 23 12.74 3.02 1.13
CA ALA A 23 12.58 1.75 0.42
C ALA A 23 11.95 0.63 1.30
N GLY A 24 12.05 0.75 2.63
CA GLY A 24 11.46 -0.20 3.57
C GLY A 24 10.05 0.14 4.07
N ASN A 25 9.48 1.29 3.66
CA ASN A 25 8.15 1.74 4.09
C ASN A 25 7.15 1.65 2.93
N GLU A 26 6.88 0.42 2.48
CA GLU A 26 5.72 0.18 1.63
C GLU A 26 4.46 0.38 2.46
N THR A 27 3.65 1.36 2.09
CA THR A 27 2.31 1.50 2.63
C THR A 27 1.55 0.20 2.37
N ILE A 28 0.89 -0.38 3.37
CA ILE A 28 0.12 -1.63 3.25
C ILE A 28 -0.76 -1.68 2.00
N MET A 29 -1.36 -0.54 1.63
CA MET A 29 -2.18 -0.42 0.43
C MET A 29 -1.43 -0.67 -0.88
N LYS A 30 -0.13 -0.33 -0.97
CA LYS A 30 0.68 -0.68 -2.15
C LYS A 30 0.80 -2.19 -2.30
N VAL A 31 1.05 -2.89 -1.20
CA VAL A 31 1.17 -4.35 -1.18
C VAL A 31 -0.18 -5.00 -1.56
N VAL A 32 -1.28 -4.46 -1.02
CA VAL A 32 -2.64 -4.89 -1.36
C VAL A 32 -2.94 -4.66 -2.85
N ASP A 33 -2.60 -3.49 -3.39
CA ASP A 33 -2.83 -3.14 -4.79
C ASP A 33 -2.03 -4.02 -5.74
N GLU A 34 -0.76 -4.30 -5.40
CA GLU A 34 0.06 -5.23 -6.16
C GLU A 34 -0.53 -6.65 -6.14
N TRP A 35 -0.96 -7.12 -4.96
CA TRP A 35 -1.61 -8.40 -4.82
C TRP A 35 -2.88 -8.49 -5.68
N LEU A 36 -3.78 -7.50 -5.60
CA LEU A 36 -5.01 -7.42 -6.40
C LEU A 36 -4.70 -7.47 -7.90
N LYS A 37 -3.67 -6.74 -8.33
CA LYS A 37 -3.21 -6.75 -9.72
C LYS A 37 -2.71 -8.13 -10.15
N THR A 38 -1.96 -8.86 -9.30
CA THR A 38 -1.52 -10.23 -9.62
C THR A 38 -2.67 -11.22 -9.76
N LYS A 39 -3.82 -10.92 -9.14
CA LYS A 39 -5.04 -11.72 -9.20
C LYS A 39 -6.03 -11.26 -10.28
N ASN A 40 -5.69 -10.24 -11.05
CA ASN A 40 -6.58 -9.61 -12.01
C ASN A 40 -7.92 -9.18 -11.37
N LEU A 41 -7.84 -8.62 -10.16
CA LEU A 41 -8.98 -8.07 -9.43
C LEU A 41 -8.95 -6.54 -9.48
N ASN A 42 -10.13 -5.92 -9.41
CA ASN A 42 -10.27 -4.48 -9.31
C ASN A 42 -9.83 -3.97 -7.93
N GLU A 43 -9.89 -2.65 -7.70
CA GLU A 43 -9.47 -2.03 -6.45
C GLU A 43 -10.27 -2.49 -5.22
N TYR A 44 -11.44 -3.10 -5.39
CA TYR A 44 -12.29 -3.61 -4.31
C TYR A 44 -12.24 -5.14 -4.19
N GLY A 45 -11.34 -5.81 -4.91
CA GLY A 45 -11.19 -7.26 -4.86
C GLY A 45 -12.28 -8.04 -5.59
N ASP A 46 -13.01 -7.39 -6.52
CA ASP A 46 -13.94 -8.05 -7.44
C ASP A 46 -13.29 -8.25 -8.82
N GLU A 47 -13.99 -8.95 -9.71
CA GLU A 47 -13.56 -9.10 -11.10
C GLU A 47 -13.43 -7.73 -11.80
N GLN A 48 -12.51 -7.65 -12.77
CA GLN A 48 -12.40 -6.48 -13.62
C GLN A 48 -13.71 -6.22 -14.37
N GLY A 49 -14.12 -4.95 -14.43
CA GLY A 49 -15.36 -4.55 -15.09
C GLY A 49 -16.63 -4.72 -14.25
N MET A 50 -16.52 -5.18 -12.99
CA MET A 50 -17.62 -5.15 -12.04
C MET A 50 -18.20 -3.73 -11.93
N MET A 51 -19.52 -3.60 -12.12
CA MET A 51 -20.24 -2.34 -11.95
C MET A 51 -20.95 -2.32 -10.59
N TYR A 52 -20.84 -1.21 -9.88
CA TYR A 52 -21.51 -0.98 -8.61
C TYR A 52 -22.66 0.00 -8.79
N MET A 53 -23.88 -0.41 -8.43
CA MET A 53 -25.01 0.52 -8.32
C MET A 53 -24.67 1.51 -7.19
N GLY A 54 -24.46 2.79 -7.53
CA GLY A 54 -23.98 3.81 -6.59
C GLY A 54 -22.48 4.15 -6.71
N GLY A 55 -21.76 3.58 -7.69
CA GLY A 55 -20.38 3.95 -8.03
C GLY A 55 -19.31 3.12 -7.33
N THR A 56 -19.39 2.93 -6.01
CA THR A 56 -18.43 2.09 -5.24
C THR A 56 -19.13 1.22 -4.21
N PRO A 57 -18.57 0.06 -3.83
CA PRO A 57 -19.11 -0.76 -2.75
C PRO A 57 -18.81 -0.19 -1.35
N LEU A 58 -18.07 0.91 -1.26
CA LEU A 58 -17.62 1.48 0.01
C LEU A 58 -18.65 2.42 0.65
N PHE A 59 -19.72 2.76 -0.06
CA PHE A 59 -20.77 3.65 0.44
C PHE A 59 -22.09 2.90 0.54
N ASN A 60 -22.69 2.90 1.72
CA ASN A 60 -24.02 2.35 1.95
C ASN A 60 -25.06 3.46 1.81
N GLU A 61 -25.77 3.51 0.68
CA GLU A 61 -26.79 4.53 0.42
C GLU A 61 -28.00 4.46 1.38
N MET A 62 -28.26 3.30 2.00
CA MET A 62 -29.36 3.17 2.96
C MET A 62 -29.04 3.80 4.31
N THR A 63 -27.77 3.75 4.75
CA THR A 63 -27.33 4.28 6.05
C THR A 63 -26.59 5.61 5.94
N GLY A 64 -26.06 5.94 4.75
CA GLY A 64 -25.19 7.09 4.52
C GLY A 64 -23.76 6.91 5.02
N GLU A 65 -23.36 5.68 5.39
CA GLU A 65 -22.04 5.39 5.94
C GLU A 65 -21.05 5.01 4.85
N SER A 66 -19.80 5.47 5.00
CA SER A 66 -18.65 5.07 4.18
C SER A 66 -17.74 4.14 4.96
N LYS A 67 -17.16 3.15 4.27
CA LYS A 67 -16.17 2.22 4.83
C LYS A 67 -14.77 2.49 4.25
N ASP A 68 -13.74 2.38 5.09
CA ASP A 68 -12.36 2.44 4.62
C ASP A 68 -12.04 1.27 3.70
N ARG A 69 -11.24 1.52 2.65
CA ARG A 69 -10.95 0.51 1.63
C ARG A 69 -10.16 -0.67 2.20
N LEU A 70 -9.20 -0.42 3.10
CA LEU A 70 -8.42 -1.49 3.71
C LEU A 70 -9.30 -2.32 4.64
N GLU A 71 -10.16 -1.68 5.43
CA GLU A 71 -11.14 -2.37 6.28
C GLU A 71 -12.06 -3.28 5.44
N TYR A 72 -12.63 -2.76 4.36
CA TYR A 72 -13.46 -3.53 3.43
C TYR A 72 -12.72 -4.74 2.84
N LEU A 73 -11.46 -4.57 2.45
CA LEU A 73 -10.65 -5.66 1.89
C LEU A 73 -10.25 -6.69 2.97
N ILE A 74 -10.00 -6.28 4.20
CA ILE A 74 -9.72 -7.21 5.32
C ILE A 74 -10.96 -8.07 5.62
N GLU A 75 -12.15 -7.47 5.62
CA GLU A 75 -13.40 -8.23 5.80
C GLU A 75 -13.64 -9.22 4.65
N LYS A 76 -13.37 -8.79 3.42
CA LYS A 76 -13.53 -9.61 2.22
C LYS A 76 -12.51 -10.75 2.12
N PHE A 77 -11.28 -10.48 2.55
CA PHE A 77 -10.16 -11.43 2.54
C PHE A 77 -9.58 -11.59 3.94
N PRO A 78 -10.26 -12.30 4.86
CA PRO A 78 -9.87 -12.38 6.27
C PRO A 78 -8.48 -12.99 6.49
N ASN A 79 -8.02 -13.84 5.56
CA ASN A 79 -6.69 -14.45 5.59
C ASN A 79 -5.57 -13.50 5.12
N LYS A 80 -5.90 -12.27 4.70
CA LYS A 80 -4.94 -11.21 4.29
C LYS A 80 -3.83 -11.74 3.37
N PRO A 81 -4.19 -12.32 2.20
CA PRO A 81 -3.26 -13.04 1.33
C PRO A 81 -2.07 -12.20 0.81
N TRP A 82 -2.19 -10.87 0.83
CA TRP A 82 -1.10 -9.93 0.52
C TRP A 82 0.03 -9.92 1.56
N GLU A 83 -0.18 -10.41 2.79
CA GLU A 83 0.88 -10.49 3.81
C GLU A 83 2.04 -11.40 3.39
N GLN A 84 1.83 -12.28 2.41
CA GLN A 84 2.89 -13.12 1.84
C GLN A 84 3.87 -12.33 0.94
N MET A 85 3.52 -11.11 0.54
CA MET A 85 4.33 -10.27 -0.35
C MET A 85 5.29 -9.36 0.44
N THR A 86 4.99 -9.06 1.71
CA THR A 86 5.79 -8.17 2.58
C THR A 86 7.17 -8.74 2.96
N GLY A 87 7.41 -10.03 2.73
CA GLY A 87 8.65 -10.73 3.06
C GLY A 87 9.54 -11.10 1.87
N LYS A 88 9.16 -10.76 0.63
CA LYS A 88 9.99 -11.04 -0.55
C LYS A 88 11.02 -9.94 -0.76
N LYS A 89 12.20 -10.08 -0.14
CA LYS A 89 13.43 -9.36 -0.50
C LYS A 89 14.38 -10.28 -1.24
#